data_AF-A0A3M9MGW0-F1
#
_entry.id   AF-A0A3M9MGW0-F1
#
_cell.length_a   1.000
_cell.length_b   1.000
_cell.length_c   1.000
_cell.angle_alpha   90.00
_cell.angle_beta   90.00
_cell.angle_gamma   90.00
#
_symmetry.space_group_name_H-M   'P 1'
#
loop_
_entity.id
_entity.type
_entity.pdbx_description
1 polymer ?
#
loop_
_entity_poly.entity_id
_entity_poly.type
_entity_poly.pdbx_seq_one_letter_code
_entity_poly.pdbx_strand_id
1 'polypeptide(L)' 'MSTMRDLTIPDPDERGRLNNDFHQRGTGTGFYDDNGVPAPWPHDIDQWHPVTGDPPSLEPGQQPF' A
#
# COMPACT_ATOMS: atom_id res chain seq x y z
N MET A 1 -7.83 -25.70 -2.09
CA MET A 1 -7.55 -24.93 -0.86
C MET A 1 -6.96 -23.60 -1.31
N SER A 2 -7.78 -22.55 -1.40
CA SER A 2 -7.26 -21.20 -1.70
C SER A 2 -6.67 -20.66 -0.41
N THR A 3 -5.35 -20.58 -0.35
CA THR A 3 -4.63 -19.86 0.71
C THR A 3 -5.20 -18.44 0.72
N MET A 4 -5.86 -18.03 1.82
CA MET A 4 -6.08 -16.62 2.09
C MET A 4 -4.69 -15.99 2.04
N ARG A 5 -4.41 -15.21 0.98
CA ARG A 5 -3.18 -14.41 0.93
C ARG A 5 -3.24 -13.55 2.18
N ASP A 6 -2.23 -13.72 3.02
CA ASP A 6 -2.05 -12.86 4.18
C ASP A 6 -2.13 -11.41 3.67
N LEU A 7 -3.17 -10.69 4.08
CA LEU A 7 -3.44 -9.32 3.62
C LEU A 7 -2.57 -8.32 4.40
N THR A 8 -1.65 -8.80 5.23
CA THR A 8 -0.71 -7.95 5.95
C THR A 8 0.30 -7.34 4.99
N ILE A 9 0.57 -6.06 5.19
CA ILE A 9 1.70 -5.37 4.58
C ILE A 9 3.00 -6.04 5.08
N PRO A 10 3.89 -6.54 4.20
CA PRO A 10 5.16 -7.12 4.61
C PRO A 10 6.04 -6.11 5.35
N ASP A 11 6.86 -6.59 6.27
CA ASP A 11 7.79 -5.74 7.00
C ASP A 11 8.84 -5.08 6.07
N PRO A 12 9.57 -4.03 6.52
CA PRO A 12 10.55 -3.36 5.67
C PRO A 12 11.63 -4.28 5.07
N ASP A 13 12.11 -5.27 5.83
CA ASP A 13 13.16 -6.19 5.38
C ASP A 13 12.61 -7.17 4.33
N GLU A 14 11.38 -7.66 4.53
CA GLU A 14 10.68 -8.51 3.59
C GLU A 14 10.36 -7.77 2.28
N ARG A 15 9.88 -6.53 2.35
CA ARG A 15 9.68 -5.67 1.16
C ARG A 15 10.98 -5.49 0.38
N GLY A 16 12.10 -5.27 1.08
CA GLY A 16 13.42 -5.18 0.46
C GLY A 16 13.80 -6.44 -0.33
N ARG A 17 13.54 -7.62 0.23
CA ARG A 17 13.78 -8.91 -0.46
C ARG A 17 12.88 -9.08 -1.69
N LEU A 18 11.58 -8.79 -1.56
CA LEU A 18 10.62 -8.88 -2.67
C LEU A 18 10.98 -7.91 -3.81
N ASN A 19 11.36 -6.69 -3.48
CA ASN A 19 11.80 -5.70 -4.48
C ASN A 19 13.08 -6.13 -5.20
N ASN A 20 14.05 -6.70 -4.47
CA ASN A 20 15.26 -7.22 -5.09
C ASN A 20 14.94 -8.39 -6.05
N ASP A 21 14.09 -9.33 -5.65
CA ASP A 21 13.67 -10.44 -6.50
C ASP A 21 12.88 -9.95 -7.73
N PHE A 22 12.03 -8.94 -7.57
CA PHE A 22 11.34 -8.28 -8.70
C PHE A 22 12.33 -7.68 -9.70
N HIS A 23 13.34 -6.93 -9.25
CA HIS A 23 14.33 -6.34 -10.15
C HIS A 23 15.22 -7.39 -10.85
N GLN A 24 15.54 -8.49 -10.18
CA GLN A 24 16.44 -9.51 -10.75
C GLN A 24 15.72 -10.50 -11.67
N ARG A 25 14.47 -10.86 -11.36
CA ARG A 25 13.76 -11.98 -11.98
C ARG A 25 12.40 -11.62 -12.55
N GLY A 26 11.92 -10.39 -12.34
CA GLY A 26 10.56 -9.98 -12.71
C GLY A 26 9.47 -10.69 -11.91
N THR A 27 9.81 -11.27 -10.75
CA THR A 27 8.84 -11.98 -9.91
C THR A 27 7.97 -10.98 -9.16
N GLY A 28 6.65 -11.13 -9.20
CA GLY A 28 5.73 -10.17 -8.58
C GLY A 28 5.93 -10.02 -7.07
N THR A 29 5.86 -8.79 -6.59
CA THR A 29 6.03 -8.40 -5.17
C THR A 29 4.75 -8.52 -4.34
N GLY A 30 3.60 -8.74 -4.99
CA GLY A 30 2.28 -8.63 -4.38
C GLY A 30 1.74 -7.20 -4.27
N PHE A 31 2.54 -6.19 -4.63
CA PHE A 31 2.13 -4.79 -4.74
C PHE A 31 1.91 -4.40 -6.20
N TYR A 32 0.90 -3.58 -6.45
CA TYR A 32 0.49 -3.15 -7.78
C TYR A 32 0.26 -1.64 -7.78
N ASP A 33 0.60 -0.99 -8.89
CA ASP A 33 0.28 0.42 -9.09
C ASP A 33 -1.22 0.63 -9.39
N ASP A 34 -1.60 1.89 -9.57
CA ASP A 34 -2.99 2.28 -9.86
C ASP A 34 -3.56 1.70 -11.16
N ASN A 35 -2.69 1.22 -12.05
CA ASN A 35 -3.06 0.59 -13.32
C ASN A 35 -3.13 -0.94 -13.20
N GLY A 36 -2.88 -1.51 -12.02
CA GLY A 36 -2.83 -2.95 -11.78
C GLY A 36 -1.54 -3.60 -12.30
N VAL A 37 -0.47 -2.82 -12.52
CA VAL A 37 0.84 -3.32 -12.95
C VAL A 37 1.67 -3.70 -11.72
N PRO A 38 2.33 -4.88 -11.70
CA PRO A 38 3.23 -5.24 -10.61
C PRO A 38 4.29 -4.17 -10.38
N ALA A 39 4.42 -3.72 -9.14
CA ALA A 39 5.30 -2.62 -8.77
C ALA A 39 6.12 -2.98 -7.52
N PRO A 40 7.33 -2.40 -7.36
CA PRO A 40 8.06 -2.55 -6.11
C PRO A 40 7.28 -1.90 -4.96
N TRP A 41 7.37 -2.50 -3.77
CA TRP A 41 6.85 -1.88 -2.57
C TRP A 41 7.57 -0.56 -2.29
N PRO A 42 6.85 0.51 -1.89
CA PRO A 42 7.47 1.75 -1.47
C PRO A 42 8.20 1.57 -0.13
N HIS A 43 9.30 2.32 0.05
CA HIS A 43 10.18 2.22 1.22
C HIS A 43 9.62 2.99 2.44
N ASP A 44 8.67 3.89 2.24
CA ASP A 44 8.15 4.86 3.22
C ASP A 44 6.75 4.53 3.73
N ILE A 45 6.22 3.34 3.43
CA ILE A 45 4.87 2.92 3.89
C ILE A 45 4.70 2.93 5.42
N ASP A 46 5.80 2.94 6.17
CA ASP A 46 5.80 3.06 7.63
C ASP A 46 5.29 4.43 8.11
N GLN A 47 5.20 5.41 7.21
CA GLN A 47 4.68 6.74 7.45
C GLN A 47 3.21 6.89 7.07
N TRP A 48 2.55 5.80 6.65
CA TRP A 48 1.12 5.83 6.43
C TRP A 48 0.41 6.05 7.76
N HIS A 49 0.01 7.29 8.00
CA HIS A 49 -0.90 7.64 9.06
C HIS A 49 -2.30 7.81 8.46
N PRO A 50 -3.34 7.20 9.05
CA PRO A 50 -4.68 7.62 8.72
C PRO A 50 -4.76 9.11 9.06
N VAL A 51 -5.19 9.92 8.09
CA VAL A 51 -5.49 11.32 8.34
C VAL A 51 -6.79 11.35 9.16
N THR A 52 -6.71 11.03 10.45
CA THR A 52 -7.76 11.33 11.42
C THR A 52 -7.66 12.81 11.77
N GLY A 53 -7.72 13.68 10.76
CA GLY A 53 -8.14 15.05 10.99
C GLY A 53 -9.61 15.00 11.39
N ASP A 54 -10.00 15.81 12.36
CA ASP A 54 -11.43 16.11 12.56
C ASP A 54 -12.01 16.48 11.20
N PRO A 55 -13.17 15.92 10.78
CA PRO A 55 -13.84 16.42 9.59
C PRO A 55 -13.95 17.94 9.74
N PRO A 56 -13.65 18.73 8.69
CA PRO A 56 -13.83 20.18 8.80
C PRO A 56 -15.25 20.42 9.31
N SER A 57 -15.40 21.29 10.33
CA SER A 57 -16.72 21.66 10.82
C SER A 57 -17.50 22.28 9.66
N LEU A 58 -18.32 21.48 8.99
CA LEU A 58 -19.18 21.94 7.92
C LEU A 58 -20.30 22.76 8.57
N GLU A 59 -20.54 23.96 8.08
CA GLU A 59 -21.76 24.67 8.44
C GLU A 59 -22.97 23.86 7.93
N PRO A 60 -24.14 23.93 8.61
CA PRO A 60 -25.34 23.28 8.13
C PRO A 60 -25.67 23.70 6.68
N GLY A 61 -25.47 22.77 5.73
CA GLY A 61 -25.69 23.02 4.29
C GLY A 61 -24.45 22.85 3.41
N GLN A 62 -23.24 22.72 3.95
CA GLN A 62 -22.06 22.35 3.16
C GLN A 62 -21.94 20.82 3.02
N GLN A 63 -21.77 20.34 1.79
CA GLN A 63 -21.33 18.97 1.52
C GLN A 63 -19.80 18.93 1.40
N PRO A 64 -19.13 17.90 1.94
CA PRO A 64 -17.74 17.64 1.59
C PRO A 64 -17.68 17.21 0.11
N PHE A 65 -16.58 17.56 -0.55
CA PHE A 65 -16.36 17.34 -2.00
C PHE A 65 -16.62 15.90 -2.45
#